data_AF-A0A3D9GZ43-F1
#
_entry.id   AF-A0A3D9GZ43-F1
#
_cell.length_a   1.000
_cell.length_b   1.000
_cell.length_c   1.000
_cell.angle_alpha   90.00
_cell.angle_beta   90.00
_cell.angle_gamma   90.00
#
_symmetry.space_group_name_H-M   'P 1'
#
loop_
_entity.id
_entity.type
_entity.pdbx_description
1 polymer ?
#
loop_
_entity_poly.entity_id
_entity_poly.type
_entity_poly.pdbx_seq_one_letter_code
_entity_poly.pdbx_strand_id
1 'polypeptide(L)'
;MAFMIAQRAFIKAYLITMVEQHRGYGYQMLEELRQEFKSYGYSPPQSEIYRALHELVQEGIFYRTKQLKGSDPRVDFQEIVLYHFTDDGAEKAKLYKKQVKTDLDRCLGILHKAVNDNYQ
;
A
#
# COMPACT_ATOMS: atom_id res chain seq x y z
N MET A 1 -2.46 -18.19 -14.64
CA MET A 1 -1.86 -17.25 -15.62
C MET A 1 -2.49 -15.89 -15.36
N ALA A 2 -1.73 -14.85 -15.02
CA ALA A 2 -2.28 -13.54 -14.65
C ALA A 2 -2.03 -12.53 -15.78
N PHE A 3 -3.08 -11.84 -16.24
CA PHE A 3 -2.98 -10.80 -17.28
C PHE A 3 -2.31 -9.54 -16.72
N MET A 4 -2.92 -8.93 -15.70
CA MET A 4 -2.41 -7.74 -15.01
C MET A 4 -2.15 -8.02 -13.53
N ILE A 5 -1.46 -7.10 -12.85
CA ILE A 5 -1.28 -7.15 -11.41
C ILE A 5 -2.63 -7.01 -10.71
N ALA A 6 -2.84 -7.79 -9.65
CA ALA A 6 -3.99 -7.63 -8.79
C ALA A 6 -3.93 -6.28 -8.08
N GLN A 7 -5.04 -5.55 -8.07
CA GLN A 7 -5.16 -4.23 -7.41
C GLN A 7 -4.64 -4.25 -5.96
N ARG A 8 -4.97 -5.31 -5.21
CA ARG A 8 -4.53 -5.45 -3.82
C ARG A 8 -3.02 -5.58 -3.68
N ALA A 9 -2.38 -6.27 -4.62
CA ALA A 9 -0.92 -6.43 -4.59
C ALA A 9 -0.20 -5.11 -4.87
N PHE A 10 -0.74 -4.33 -5.82
CA PHE A 10 -0.31 -2.97 -6.07
C PHE A 10 -0.45 -2.10 -4.81
N ILE A 11 -1.64 -2.07 -4.19
CA ILE A 11 -1.90 -1.29 -2.97
C ILE A 11 -0.91 -1.67 -1.85
N LYS A 12 -0.73 -2.96 -1.57
CA LYS A 12 0.19 -3.43 -0.52
C LYS A 12 1.61 -2.91 -0.72
N ALA A 13 2.13 -2.91 -1.94
CA ALA A 13 3.49 -2.43 -2.21
C ALA A 13 3.66 -0.93 -1.88
N TYR A 14 2.63 -0.12 -2.13
CA TYR A 14 2.64 1.29 -1.72
C TYR A 14 2.54 1.45 -0.21
N LEU A 15 1.61 0.75 0.45
CA LEU A 15 1.46 0.81 1.91
C LEU A 15 2.75 0.43 2.64
N ILE A 16 3.45 -0.60 2.16
CA ILE A 16 4.79 -0.98 2.61
C ILE A 16 5.76 0.21 2.48
N THR A 17 5.83 0.82 1.30
CA THR A 17 6.73 1.94 1.03
C THR A 17 6.42 3.16 1.92
N MET A 18 5.15 3.41 2.23
CA MET A 18 4.77 4.50 3.12
C MET A 18 5.22 4.26 4.56
N VAL A 19 5.10 3.03 5.07
CA VAL A 19 5.63 2.68 6.40
C VAL A 19 7.15 2.73 6.44
N GLU A 20 7.85 2.34 5.36
CA GLU A 20 9.30 2.53 5.21
C GLU A 20 9.70 4.02 5.32
N GLN A 21 8.87 4.93 4.82
CA GLN A 21 9.07 6.38 4.88
C GLN A 21 8.55 7.03 6.16
N HIS A 22 8.30 6.23 7.21
CA HIS A 22 7.74 6.66 8.50
C HIS A 22 6.35 7.30 8.42
N ARG A 23 5.56 6.99 7.38
CA ARG A 23 4.16 7.42 7.21
C ARG A 23 3.20 6.29 7.55
N GLY A 24 3.21 5.84 8.80
CA GLY A 24 2.42 4.68 9.26
C GLY A 24 0.96 4.97 9.65
N TYR A 25 0.46 6.21 9.51
CA TYR A 25 -0.89 6.54 9.92
C TYR A 25 -1.92 6.12 8.87
N GLY A 26 -2.74 5.10 9.18
CA GLY A 26 -3.58 4.43 8.19
C GLY A 26 -4.57 5.32 7.42
N TYR A 27 -5.14 6.34 8.07
CA TYR A 27 -6.03 7.29 7.39
C TYR A 27 -5.26 8.23 6.46
N GLN A 28 -4.10 8.73 6.88
CA GLN A 28 -3.24 9.54 6.02
C GLN A 28 -2.72 8.73 4.82
N MET A 29 -2.36 7.46 5.03
CA MET A 29 -1.93 6.57 3.95
C MET A 29 -3.00 6.44 2.85
N LEU A 30 -4.27 6.35 3.25
CA LEU A 30 -5.40 6.29 2.34
C LEU A 30 -5.56 7.58 1.53
N GLU A 31 -5.52 8.73 2.19
CA GLU A 31 -5.74 10.03 1.53
C GLU A 31 -4.58 10.35 0.57
N GLU A 32 -3.33 10.12 0.98
CA GLU A 32 -2.15 10.27 0.13
C GLU A 32 -2.24 9.39 -1.12
N LEU A 33 -2.57 8.10 -0.97
CA LEU A 33 -2.75 7.19 -2.11
C LEU A 33 -3.84 7.67 -3.09
N ARG A 34 -4.98 8.14 -2.59
CA ARG A 34 -6.04 8.68 -3.45
C ARG A 34 -5.59 9.93 -4.18
N GLN A 35 -4.83 10.79 -3.52
CA GLN A 35 -4.35 12.04 -4.11
C GLN A 35 -3.29 11.79 -5.19
N GLU A 36 -2.33 10.92 -4.93
CA GLU A 36 -1.22 10.60 -5.85
C GLU A 36 -1.74 9.99 -7.17
N PHE A 37 -2.74 9.12 -7.10
CA PHE A 37 -3.25 8.41 -8.28
C PHE A 37 -4.40 9.10 -9.01
N LYS A 38 -4.92 10.20 -8.46
CA LYS A 38 -6.06 10.92 -9.04
C LYS A 38 -5.78 11.40 -10.47
N SER A 39 -4.57 11.88 -10.75
CA SER A 39 -4.16 12.33 -12.09
C SER A 39 -4.15 11.21 -13.13
N TYR A 40 -3.97 9.97 -12.70
CA TYR A 40 -4.01 8.77 -13.53
C TYR A 40 -5.42 8.16 -13.63
N GLY A 41 -6.44 8.84 -13.09
CA GLY A 41 -7.83 8.37 -13.09
C GLY A 41 -8.09 7.21 -12.12
N TYR A 42 -7.17 6.95 -11.18
CA TYR A 42 -7.30 5.87 -10.20
C TYR A 42 -7.51 6.41 -8.79
N SER A 43 -8.49 5.87 -8.07
CA SER A 43 -8.76 6.18 -6.66
C SER A 43 -9.08 4.88 -5.92
N PRO A 44 -8.16 4.36 -5.08
CA PRO A 44 -8.39 3.11 -4.38
C PRO A 44 -9.60 3.20 -3.43
N PRO A 45 -10.49 2.19 -3.44
CA PRO A 45 -11.58 2.11 -2.48
C PRO A 45 -11.02 2.01 -1.05
N GLN A 46 -11.68 2.70 -0.11
CA GLN A 46 -11.30 2.68 1.31
C GLN A 46 -11.27 1.25 1.85
N SER A 47 -12.24 0.43 1.45
CA SER A 47 -12.32 -0.99 1.82
C SER A 47 -11.11 -1.80 1.36
N GLU A 48 -10.58 -1.55 0.16
CA GLU A 48 -9.40 -2.26 -0.34
C GLU A 48 -8.13 -1.87 0.41
N ILE A 49 -7.98 -0.59 0.78
CA ILE A 49 -6.85 -0.13 1.60
C ILE A 49 -6.86 -0.83 2.96
N TYR A 50 -8.00 -0.85 3.66
CA TYR A 50 -8.08 -1.50 4.97
C TYR A 50 -7.92 -3.01 4.91
N ARG A 51 -8.43 -3.67 3.85
CA ARG A 51 -8.16 -5.10 3.64
C ARG A 51 -6.68 -5.36 3.40
N ALA A 52 -6.02 -4.55 2.58
CA ALA A 52 -4.58 -4.67 2.35
C ALA A 52 -3.77 -4.49 3.64
N LEU A 53 -4.09 -3.48 4.45
CA LEU A 53 -3.47 -3.27 5.77
C LEU A 53 -3.72 -4.47 6.71
N HIS A 54 -4.94 -5.00 6.73
CA HIS A 54 -5.27 -6.18 7.55
C HIS A 54 -4.46 -7.40 7.13
N GLU A 55 -4.36 -7.67 5.83
CA GLU A 55 -3.58 -8.79 5.31
C GLU A 55 -2.07 -8.62 5.60
N LEU A 56 -1.51 -7.41 5.47
CA LEU A 56 -0.11 -7.13 5.83
C LEU A 56 0.16 -7.39 7.33
N VAL A 57 -0.84 -7.18 8.19
CA VAL A 57 -0.76 -7.55 9.61
C VAL A 57 -0.85 -9.07 9.78
N GLN A 58 -1.77 -9.75 9.09
CA GLN A 58 -1.90 -11.22 9.16
C GLN A 58 -0.66 -11.96 8.64
N GLU A 59 -0.03 -11.41 7.60
CA GLU A 59 1.23 -11.92 7.03
C GLU A 59 2.44 -11.69 7.95
N GLY A 60 2.24 -10.97 9.06
CA GLY A 60 3.30 -10.60 9.99
C GLY A 60 4.36 -9.72 9.33
N ILE A 61 3.95 -8.87 8.39
CA ILE A 61 4.77 -7.78 7.86
C ILE A 61 4.61 -6.57 8.76
N PHE A 62 3.38 -6.26 9.14
CA PHE A 62 3.06 -5.16 10.03
C PHE A 62 2.52 -5.64 11.39
N TYR A 63 2.70 -4.80 12.39
CA TYR A 63 1.82 -4.74 13.54
C TYR A 63 1.17 -3.36 13.61
N ARG A 64 0.09 -3.24 14.38
CA ARG A 64 -0.62 -1.97 14.57
C ARG A 64 -0.65 -1.56 16.04
N THR A 65 -0.50 -0.27 16.28
CA THR A 65 -0.68 0.35 17.60
C THR A 65 -1.83 1.36 17.54
N LYS A 66 -2.45 1.60 18.69
CA LYS A 66 -3.40 2.70 18.86
C LYS A 66 -2.69 3.83 19.59
N GLN A 67 -2.88 5.05 19.12
CA GLN A 67 -2.36 6.26 19.76
C GLN A 67 -3.48 7.31 19.80
N LEU A 68 -3.51 8.15 20.84
CA LEU A 68 -4.38 9.34 20.83
C LEU A 68 -3.74 10.43 19.96
N LYS A 69 -4.54 11.04 19.10
CA LYS A 69 -4.09 12.06 18.17
C LYS A 69 -3.85 13.38 18.90
N GLY A 70 -2.58 13.66 19.22
CA GLY A 70 -2.16 14.91 19.83
C GLY A 70 -1.44 14.68 21.16
N SER A 71 -1.22 15.75 21.91
CA SER A 71 -0.39 15.75 23.12
C SER A 71 -1.14 16.24 24.37
N ASP A 72 -2.41 16.65 24.24
CA ASP A 72 -3.24 17.06 25.38
C ASP A 72 -4.39 16.05 25.62
N PRO A 73 -4.29 15.19 26.64
CA PRO A 73 -5.30 14.19 26.97
C PRO A 73 -6.70 14.76 27.30
N ARG A 74 -6.82 16.08 27.51
CA ARG A 74 -8.10 16.73 27.86
C ARG A 74 -8.90 17.18 26.64
N VAL A 75 -8.26 17.29 25.48
CA VAL A 75 -8.83 17.83 24.24
C VAL A 75 -8.81 16.76 23.12
N ASP A 76 -7.83 15.87 23.16
CA ASP A 76 -7.55 14.90 22.11
C ASP A 76 -8.19 13.53 22.39
N PHE A 77 -9.41 13.33 21.88
CA PHE A 77 -10.15 12.05 22.02
C PHE A 77 -10.04 11.12 20.81
N GLN A 78 -9.36 11.55 19.74
CA GLN A 78 -9.32 10.76 18.51
C GLN A 78 -8.25 9.67 18.59
N GLU A 79 -8.67 8.42 18.76
CA GLU A 79 -7.78 7.26 18.56
C GLU A 79 -7.39 7.14 17.08
N ILE A 80 -6.08 7.11 16.82
CA ILE A 80 -5.49 6.83 15.51
C ILE A 80 -4.80 5.47 15.53
N VAL A 81 -4.78 4.82 14.36
CA VAL A 81 -4.09 3.54 14.15
C VAL A 81 -2.81 3.78 13.38
N LEU A 82 -1.69 3.40 13.98
CA LEU A 82 -0.37 3.44 13.37
C LEU A 82 0.09 2.03 13.01
N TYR A 83 0.76 1.91 11.87
CA TYR A 83 1.35 0.68 11.37
C TYR A 83 2.88 0.76 11.42
N HIS A 84 3.49 -0.35 11.84
CA HIS A 84 4.92 -0.50 11.99
C HIS A 84 5.35 -1.88 11.49
N PHE A 85 6.60 -2.01 11.04
CA PHE A 85 7.15 -3.33 10.72
C PHE A 85 7.33 -4.17 11.99
N THR A 86 7.01 -5.46 11.93
CA THR A 86 7.47 -6.43 12.92
C THR A 86 8.99 -6.62 12.82
N ASP A 87 9.59 -7.33 13.78
CA ASP A 87 11.03 -7.62 13.81
C ASP A 87 11.55 -8.25 12.50
N ASP A 88 10.77 -9.13 11.90
CA ASP A 88 11.06 -9.78 10.61
C ASP A 88 10.29 -9.17 9.42
N GLY A 89 9.46 -8.16 9.68
CA GLY A 89 8.51 -7.61 8.74
C GLY A 89 9.15 -6.85 7.60
N ALA A 90 10.26 -6.15 7.87
CA ALA A 90 11.01 -5.41 6.85
C ALA A 90 11.58 -6.33 5.76
N GLU A 91 12.15 -7.49 6.14
CA GLU A 91 12.67 -8.45 5.16
C GLU A 91 11.55 -9.14 4.38
N LYS A 92 10.43 -9.50 5.04
CA LYS A 92 9.24 -10.00 4.34
C LYS A 92 8.70 -9.00 3.32
N ALA A 93 8.65 -7.72 3.69
CA ALA A 93 8.18 -6.65 2.84
C ALA A 93 9.08 -6.43 1.62
N LYS A 94 10.40 -6.55 1.80
CA LYS A 94 11.37 -6.51 0.71
C LYS A 94 11.18 -7.66 -0.27
N LEU A 95 10.97 -8.88 0.23
CA LEU A 95 10.65 -10.05 -0.61
C LEU A 95 9.34 -9.84 -1.37
N TYR A 96 8.32 -9.33 -0.69
CA TYR A 96 7.03 -8.99 -1.28
C TYR A 96 7.18 -7.96 -2.42
N LYS A 97 7.87 -6.85 -2.17
CA LYS A 97 8.13 -5.81 -3.18
C LYS A 97 8.91 -6.35 -4.38
N LYS A 98 9.84 -7.30 -4.17
CA LYS A 98 10.55 -7.97 -5.26
C LYS A 98 9.60 -8.77 -6.16
N GLN A 99 8.67 -9.52 -5.59
CA GLN A 99 7.65 -10.26 -6.33
C GLN A 99 6.73 -9.31 -7.11
N VAL A 100 6.23 -8.26 -6.44
CA VAL A 100 5.39 -7.24 -7.08
C VAL A 100 6.12 -6.55 -8.23
N LYS A 101 7.42 -6.24 -8.09
CA LYS A 101 8.21 -5.67 -9.18
C LYS A 101 8.23 -6.58 -10.41
N THR A 102 8.47 -7.88 -10.23
CA THR A 102 8.46 -8.85 -11.34
C THR A 102 7.10 -8.86 -12.05
N ASP A 103 6.00 -8.77 -11.30
CA ASP A 103 4.66 -8.67 -11.89
C ASP A 103 4.44 -7.36 -12.64
N LEU A 104 4.90 -6.22 -12.10
CA LEU A 104 4.81 -4.92 -12.76
C LEU A 104 5.62 -4.90 -14.05
N ASP A 105 6.86 -5.38 -14.03
CA ASP A 105 7.72 -5.46 -15.21
C ASP A 105 7.05 -6.27 -16.34
N ARG A 106 6.41 -7.39 -15.97
CA ARG A 106 5.63 -8.20 -16.91
C ARG A 106 4.41 -7.45 -17.46
N CYS A 107 3.67 -6.75 -16.61
CA CYS A 107 2.49 -5.96 -17.03
C CYS A 107 2.90 -4.86 -18.00
N LEU A 108 3.99 -4.14 -17.72
CA LEU A 108 4.54 -3.12 -18.62
C LEU A 108 4.91 -3.71 -19.99
N GLY A 109 5.53 -4.88 -20.02
CA GLY A 109 5.84 -5.58 -21.28
C GLY A 109 4.60 -5.90 -22.12
N ILE A 110 3.52 -6.37 -21.48
CA ILE A 110 2.23 -6.64 -22.16
C ILE A 110 1.62 -5.35 -22.72
N LEU A 111 1.59 -4.28 -21.91
CA LEU A 111 1.03 -2.99 -22.32
C LEU A 111 1.82 -2.35 -23.46
N HIS A 112 3.15 -2.35 -23.38
CA HIS A 112 4.00 -1.86 -24.47
C HIS A 112 3.78 -2.64 -25.76
N LYS A 113 3.71 -3.97 -25.69
CA LYS A 113 3.39 -4.79 -26.86
C LYS A 113 2.04 -4.42 -27.47
N ALA A 114 0.99 -4.30 -26.64
CA ALA A 114 -0.34 -3.94 -27.12
C ALA A 114 -0.38 -2.56 -27.79
N VAL A 115 0.34 -1.58 -27.24
CA VAL A 115 0.46 -0.24 -27.84
C VAL A 115 1.17 -0.32 -29.20
N ASN A 116 2.32 -0.99 -29.27
CA ASN A 116 3.12 -1.09 -30.49
C ASN A 116 2.40 -1.84 -31.60
N ASP A 117 1.72 -2.95 -31.29
CA ASP A 117 1.07 -3.78 -32.31
C ASP A 117 -0.17 -3.10 -32.95
N ASN A 118 -0.80 -2.14 -32.25
CA ASN A 118 -2.12 -1.62 -32.65
C ASN A 118 -2.15 -0.11 -32.94
N TYR A 119 -1.15 0.65 -32.50
CA TYR A 119 -1.17 2.11 -32.57
C TYR A 119 0.17 2.75 -32.99
N GLN A 120 1.19 1.94 -33.32
CA GLN A 120 2.40 2.42 -34.00
C GLN A 120 2.32 2.24 -35.51
#